data_AF-A0AAD7J5B3-F1
#
_entry.id   AF-A0AAD7J5B3-F1
#
_cell.length_a   1.000
_cell.length_b   1.000
_cell.length_c   1.000
_cell.angle_alpha   90.00
_cell.angle_beta   90.00
_cell.angle_gamma   90.00
#
_symmetry.space_group_name_H-M   'P 1'
#
loop_
_entity.id
_entity.type
_entity.pdbx_description
1 polymer ?
#
loop_
_entity_poly.entity_id
_entity_poly.type
_entity_poly.pdbx_seq_one_letter_code
_entity_poly.pdbx_strand_id
1 'polypeptide(L)' 'ITTEGIIFSHIKTGGYNGDQFLLWLEGLLQVMNPYPAKHSVLVLDNCRIHHVEGVEEMCAEA' A
#
# COMPACT_ATOMS: atom_id res chain seq x y z
N ILE A 1 -7.23 5.04 4.17
CA ILE A 1 -8.56 5.68 4.00
C ILE A 1 -8.42 6.73 2.91
N THR A 2 -9.41 6.87 2.04
CA THR A 2 -9.44 7.92 1.00
C THR A 2 -10.49 8.96 1.37
N THR A 3 -10.59 10.03 0.57
CA THR A 3 -11.66 11.03 0.73
C THR A 3 -13.06 10.48 0.49
N GLU A 4 -13.17 9.30 -0.14
CA GLU A 4 -14.44 8.63 -0.48
C GLU A 4 -14.73 7.44 0.47
N GLY A 5 -13.85 7.16 1.43
CA GLY A 5 -14.03 6.13 2.44
C GLY A 5 -12.93 5.07 2.47
N ILE A 6 -13.28 3.87 2.91
CA ILE A 6 -12.34 2.74 3.02
C ILE A 6 -12.41 1.92 1.72
N ILE A 7 -11.27 1.77 1.03
CA ILE A 7 -11.17 0.97 -0.21
C ILE A 7 -10.50 -0.39 0.00
N PHE A 8 -9.74 -0.54 1.08
CA PHE A 8 -8.99 -1.75 1.40
C PHE A 8 -8.76 -1.86 2.90
N SER A 9 -8.84 -3.08 3.43
CA SER A 9 -8.50 -3.42 4.81
C SER A 9 -8.00 -4.86 4.86
N HIS A 10 -6.94 -5.10 5.63
CA HIS A 10 -6.37 -6.43 5.81
C HIS A 10 -5.97 -6.62 7.27
N ILE A 11 -6.59 -7.60 7.92
CA ILE A 11 -6.46 -7.87 9.35
C ILE A 11 -5.59 -9.10 9.53
N LYS A 12 -4.57 -9.01 10.39
CA LYS A 12 -3.75 -10.15 10.80
C LYS A 12 -3.56 -10.18 12.31
N THR A 13 -3.17 -11.35 12.81
CA THR A 13 -2.74 -11.51 14.20
C THR A 13 -1.28 -11.10 14.34
N GLY A 14 -0.96 -10.24 15.30
CA GLY A 14 0.39 -9.72 15.54
C GLY A 14 0.80 -8.56 14.62
N GLY A 15 2.04 -8.07 14.75
CA GLY A 15 2.57 -6.94 13.96
C GLY A 15 3.03 -7.32 12.56
N TYR A 16 3.17 -6.32 11.68
CA TYR A 16 3.75 -6.50 10.34
C TYR A 16 5.28 -6.40 10.37
N ASN A 17 5.94 -7.20 9.52
CA ASN A 17 7.33 -7.00 9.11
C ASN A 17 7.37 -6.48 7.65
N GLY A 18 8.58 -6.32 7.10
CA GLY A 18 8.79 -5.84 5.72
C GLY A 18 8.08 -6.69 4.66
N ASP A 19 8.34 -7.99 4.63
CA ASP A 19 7.75 -8.90 3.64
C ASP A 19 6.22 -8.92 3.71
N GLN A 20 5.67 -8.89 4.93
CA GLN A 20 4.23 -8.84 5.14
C GLN A 20 3.62 -7.50 4.71
N PHE A 21 4.39 -6.40 4.80
CA PHE A 21 3.97 -5.12 4.25
C PHE A 21 3.92 -5.16 2.73
N LEU A 22 4.86 -5.81 2.04
CA LEU A 22 4.81 -5.98 0.59
C LEU A 22 3.58 -6.79 0.15
N LEU A 23 3.27 -7.90 0.84
CA LEU A 23 2.04 -8.67 0.57
C LEU A 23 0.77 -7.84 0.80
N TRP A 24 0.77 -6.99 1.82
CA TRP A 24 -0.32 -6.06 2.07
C TRP A 24 -0.44 -5.02 0.94
N LEU A 25 0.69 -4.49 0.48
CA LEU A 25 0.77 -3.50 -0.58
C LEU A 25 0.26 -4.06 -1.91
N GLU A 26 0.63 -5.30 -2.26
CA GLU A 26 0.11 -6.01 -3.43
C GLU A 26 -1.42 -6.03 -3.45
N GLY A 27 -2.04 -6.37 -2.31
CA GLY A 27 -3.49 -6.38 -2.16
C GLY A 27 -4.13 -4.99 -2.27
N LEU A 28 -3.50 -3.95 -1.72
CA LEU A 28 -3.96 -2.56 -1.86
C LEU A 28 -3.90 -2.09 -3.31
N LEU A 29 -2.81 -2.40 -4.04
CA LEU A 29 -2.60 -1.91 -5.41
C LEU A 29 -3.65 -2.44 -6.39
N GLN A 30 -4.26 -3.61 -6.13
CA GLN A 30 -5.37 -4.15 -6.94
C GLN A 30 -6.61 -3.23 -6.99
N VAL A 31 -6.73 -2.28 -6.06
CA VAL A 31 -7.86 -1.33 -5.98
C VAL A 31 -7.41 0.14 -6.09
N MET A 32 -6.13 0.38 -6.40
CA MET A 32 -5.59 1.68 -6.76
C MET A 32 -5.63 1.90 -8.28
N ASN A 33 -5.33 3.12 -8.72
CA ASN A 33 -5.19 3.43 -10.14
C ASN A 33 -3.84 4.11 -10.41
N PRO A 34 -3.32 4.06 -11.65
CA PRO A 34 -2.16 4.83 -12.04
C PRO A 34 -2.38 6.35 -11.86
N TYR A 35 -1.34 7.06 -11.45
CA TYR A 35 -1.39 8.52 -11.35
C TYR A 35 -1.59 9.17 -12.74
N PRO A 36 -2.48 10.17 -12.91
CA PRO A 36 -3.17 10.99 -11.88
C PRO A 36 -4.64 10.62 -11.63
N ALA A 37 -5.04 9.36 -11.83
CA ALA A 37 -6.43 8.95 -11.63
C ALA A 37 -6.85 9.02 -10.13
N LYS A 38 -8.14 8.79 -9.85
CA LYS A 38 -8.59 8.69 -8.45
C LYS A 38 -7.89 7.54 -7.73
N HIS A 39 -7.61 7.72 -6.44
CA HIS A 39 -6.95 6.70 -5.61
C HIS A 39 -5.55 6.28 -6.11
N SER A 40 -4.79 7.21 -6.68
CA SER A 40 -3.47 6.94 -7.28
C SER A 40 -2.27 7.38 -6.45
N VAL A 41 -2.49 7.97 -5.27
CA VAL A 41 -1.42 8.49 -4.42
C VAL A 41 -1.46 7.77 -3.08
N LEU A 42 -0.37 7.09 -2.76
CA LEU A 42 -0.17 6.43 -1.48
C LEU A 42 0.44 7.41 -0.48
N VAL A 43 -0.21 7.58 0.68
CA VAL A 43 0.28 8.41 1.78
C VAL A 43 0.37 7.53 3.03
N LEU A 44 1.59 7.36 3.54
CA LEU A 44 1.91 6.53 4.70
C LEU A 44 2.73 7.32 5.72
N ASP A 45 2.74 6.87 6.98
CA ASP A 45 3.67 7.40 7.98
C ASP A 45 5.10 6.89 7.69
N ASN A 46 6.08 7.48 8.38
CA ASN A 46 7.51 7.19 8.14
C ASN A 46 8.00 5.92 8.86
N CYS A 47 7.19 4.85 8.88
CA CYS A 47 7.53 3.59 9.54
C CYS A 47 8.64 2.85 8.78
N ARG A 48 9.58 2.20 9.50
CA ARG A 48 10.72 1.50 8.89
C ARG A 48 10.33 0.45 7.85
N ILE A 49 9.22 -0.25 8.06
CA ILE A 49 8.77 -1.30 7.14
C ILE A 49 8.24 -0.74 5.81
N HIS A 50 8.02 0.58 5.70
CA HIS A 50 7.63 1.25 4.45
C HIS A 50 8.83 1.59 3.55
N HIS A 51 10.06 1.43 4.05
CA HIS A 51 11.32 1.70 3.33
C HIS A 51 12.03 0.41 2.89
N VAL A 52 11.30 -0.69 2.77
CA VAL A 52 11.87 -1.95 2.29
C VAL A 52 12.02 -1.93 0.77
N GLU A 53 12.97 -2.72 0.26
CA GLU A 53 13.17 -2.89 -1.18
C GLU A 53 11.89 -3.42 -1.86
N GLY A 54 11.61 -2.97 -3.08
CA GLY A 54 10.43 -3.36 -3.87
C GLY A 54 9.21 -2.45 -3.76
N VAL A 55 9.11 -1.58 -2.74
CA VAL A 55 7.94 -0.67 -2.60
C VAL A 55 7.80 0.27 -3.81
N GLU A 56 8.90 0.88 -4.25
CA GLU A 56 8.91 1.78 -5.40
C GLU A 56 8.57 1.05 -6.71
N GLU A 57 9.15 -0.14 -6.91
CA GLU A 57 8.91 -0.97 -8.09
C GLU A 57 7.44 -1.37 -8.20
N MET A 58 6.86 -1.86 -7.10
CA MET A 58 5.43 -2.22 -7.04
C MET A 58 4.52 -1.02 -7.34
N CYS A 59 4.87 0.19 -6.88
CA CYS A 59 4.06 1.38 -7.14
C CYS A 59 4.21 1.89 -8.60
N ALA A 60 5.35 1.65 -9.24
CA ALA A 60 5.59 2.04 -10.63
C ALA A 60 4.90 1.12 -11.64
N GLU A 61 4.61 -0.13 -11.25
CA GLU A 61 3.96 -1.15 -12.08
C GLU A 61 2.43 -1.20 -11.91
N ALA A 62 1.88 -0.50 -10.93
CA ALA A 62 0.46 -0.49 -10.57
C ALA A 62 -0.43 0.42 -11.43
#